data_AF-A1BGZ7-F1
#
_entry.id   AF-A1BGZ7-F1
#
_cell.length_a   1.000
_cell.length_b   1.000
_cell.length_c   1.000
_cell.angle_alpha   90.00
_cell.angle_beta   90.00
_cell.angle_gamma   90.00
#
_symmetry.space_group_name_H-M   'P 1'
#
loop_
_entity.id
_entity.type
_entity.pdbx_description
1 polymer ?
#
loop_
_entity_poly.entity_id
_entity_poly.type
_entity_poly.pdbx_seq_one_letter_code
_entity_poly.pdbx_strand_id
1 'polypeptide(L)'
;MFEGIGGETLWRKEKQRPVKELIDFHMDWLHKKNEHDEWLSDRDGELYIRVFFPFFWKNFIHDKIFLSAGSLAFQSLLSLVPLLSVTLSILRVFPVFESLNRYLEDYVLQNFIPGTGTMLREYLNAFIDKTSSVPLLGVVFLFIIALSLISTIDHTLNEIWEVYAPRKIVQGFTLYWTVLTLGPVLIGSSLVASSFVWYTVFTEGPLLELKTRLLSFLPFLNSVIAFFLLYMLVPNRRVRFYHAVYGSLLAAVLFELSKKWFVFYVSHFATFEYIYGALSVIPMLFFWIYLEWVVVLTGAEFVFCLGSLKPKKSISEPFDPMRGIDEILVVLGWIWEGQKTGTPLSMKSIMKKKRALQPSRARSIVDLLLQAGIVHGTANAGFAVSSDLYETTLFDLYTKIPGGFGANESETRGNGGAILPESIGHNVTAGIKSAMTIPLATVLQDKIY
;
A
#
# COMPACT_ATOMS: atom_id res chain seq x y z
N MET A 1 -47.71 -0.03 -54.12
CA MET A 1 -47.96 1.32 -54.66
C MET A 1 -46.78 2.16 -54.23
N PHE A 2 -45.65 2.27 -54.91
CA PHE A 2 -45.15 1.99 -56.26
C PHE A 2 -43.78 1.26 -56.10
N GLU A 3 -43.49 0.19 -56.85
CA GLU A 3 -42.50 0.19 -57.96
C GLU A 3 -41.21 0.98 -57.64
N GLY A 4 -39.99 0.45 -57.72
CA GLY A 4 -39.45 -0.76 -58.32
C GLY A 4 -37.93 -0.56 -58.47
N ILE A 5 -37.20 -1.64 -58.78
CA ILE A 5 -35.85 -1.63 -59.40
C ILE A 5 -34.75 -1.10 -58.45
N GLY A 6 -33.79 -1.87 -57.98
CA GLY A 6 -33.09 -3.01 -58.55
C GLY A 6 -31.63 -2.88 -58.12
N GLY A 7 -30.90 -4.00 -58.02
CA GLY A 7 -29.44 -3.96 -57.85
C GLY A 7 -28.95 -4.71 -56.62
N GLU A 8 -28.96 -6.03 -56.74
CA GLU A 8 -28.10 -6.93 -55.97
C GLU A 8 -26.63 -6.48 -56.00
N THR A 9 -25.93 -6.62 -54.87
CA THR A 9 -24.67 -7.37 -54.70
C THR A 9 -23.91 -6.86 -53.46
N LEU A 10 -23.18 -7.75 -52.77
CA LEU A 10 -22.11 -7.47 -51.78
C LEU A 10 -22.39 -7.56 -50.25
N TRP A 11 -23.31 -8.39 -49.73
CA TRP A 11 -23.39 -8.58 -48.25
C TRP A 11 -23.55 -10.01 -47.72
N ARG A 12 -23.20 -11.04 -48.48
CA ARG A 12 -23.37 -12.44 -48.04
C ARG A 12 -22.10 -13.29 -48.18
N LYS A 13 -21.04 -12.99 -47.39
CA LYS A 13 -19.90 -13.92 -47.13
C LYS A 13 -18.87 -13.38 -46.10
N GLU A 14 -19.23 -13.21 -44.82
CA GLU A 14 -18.19 -12.97 -43.76
C GLU A 14 -18.66 -13.29 -42.32
N LYS A 15 -19.30 -14.44 -42.10
CA LYS A 15 -19.58 -14.94 -40.73
C LYS A 15 -19.45 -16.46 -40.68
N GLN A 16 -18.22 -16.93 -40.51
CA GLN A 16 -17.82 -18.22 -39.92
C GLN A 16 -16.31 -18.43 -40.17
N ARG A 17 -15.44 -17.75 -39.40
CA ARG A 17 -14.06 -18.23 -39.17
C ARG A 17 -14.00 -18.89 -37.80
N PRO A 18 -13.37 -20.07 -37.68
CA PRO A 18 -13.73 -21.08 -36.70
C PRO A 18 -12.97 -20.88 -35.39
N VAL A 19 -13.59 -21.27 -34.28
CA VAL A 19 -13.04 -21.33 -32.90
C VAL A 19 -11.60 -21.85 -32.82
N LYS A 20 -11.16 -22.64 -33.81
CA LYS A 20 -9.81 -23.17 -33.94
C LYS A 20 -8.72 -22.09 -34.02
N GLU A 21 -8.92 -20.99 -34.77
CA GLU A 21 -7.93 -19.89 -34.83
C GLU A 21 -7.77 -19.18 -33.47
N LEU A 22 -8.85 -19.11 -32.67
CA LEU A 22 -8.80 -18.52 -31.34
C LEU A 22 -8.07 -19.42 -30.33
N ILE A 23 -8.25 -20.74 -30.46
CA ILE A 23 -7.52 -21.75 -29.67
C ILE A 23 -6.04 -21.74 -30.06
N ASP A 24 -5.72 -21.73 -31.36
CA ASP A 24 -4.34 -21.71 -31.84
C ASP A 24 -3.61 -20.43 -31.39
N PHE A 25 -4.28 -19.26 -31.44
CA PHE A 25 -3.74 -18.02 -30.88
C PHE A 25 -3.54 -18.08 -29.35
N HIS A 26 -4.46 -18.71 -28.62
CA HIS A 26 -4.33 -18.85 -27.17
C HIS A 26 -3.22 -19.84 -26.79
N MET A 27 -3.06 -20.93 -27.54
CA MET A 27 -1.99 -21.90 -27.35
C MET A 27 -0.62 -21.31 -27.71
N ASP A 28 -0.52 -20.54 -28.80
CA ASP A 28 0.70 -19.79 -29.16
C ASP A 28 1.04 -18.74 -28.09
N TRP A 29 0.03 -18.02 -27.56
CA TRP A 29 0.21 -17.10 -26.45
C TRP A 29 0.68 -17.79 -25.15
N LEU A 30 0.14 -18.97 -24.82
CA LEU A 30 0.58 -19.77 -23.68
C LEU A 30 2.01 -20.31 -23.88
N HIS A 31 2.36 -20.74 -25.09
CA HIS A 31 3.70 -21.23 -25.40
C HIS A 31 4.74 -20.11 -25.30
N LYS A 32 4.42 -18.94 -25.84
CA LYS A 32 5.26 -17.74 -25.77
C LYS A 32 5.36 -17.17 -24.36
N LYS A 33 4.33 -17.37 -23.54
CA LYS A 33 4.36 -17.04 -22.10
C LYS A 33 5.22 -18.04 -21.31
N ASN A 34 5.15 -19.33 -21.64
CA ASN A 34 6.03 -20.33 -21.04
C ASN A 34 7.50 -20.10 -21.40
N GLU A 35 7.83 -19.69 -22.64
CA GLU A 35 9.18 -19.24 -22.99
C GLU A 35 9.63 -18.00 -22.20
N HIS A 36 8.68 -17.16 -21.76
CA HIS A 36 8.95 -16.01 -20.90
C HIS A 36 9.14 -16.37 -19.42
N ASP A 37 8.55 -17.48 -18.95
CA ASP A 37 8.67 -17.99 -17.58
C ASP A 37 9.85 -18.97 -17.43
N GLU A 38 10.33 -19.61 -18.52
CA GLU A 38 11.46 -20.57 -18.54
C GLU A 38 12.83 -19.91 -18.30
N TRP A 39 12.91 -18.57 -18.33
CA TRP A 39 14.12 -17.80 -17.97
C TRP A 39 14.32 -17.59 -16.48
N LEU A 40 13.39 -18.00 -15.61
CA LEU A 40 13.61 -18.07 -14.16
C LEU A 40 14.30 -19.40 -13.81
N SER A 41 15.52 -19.57 -14.32
CA SER A 41 16.47 -20.58 -13.87
C SER A 41 16.65 -20.45 -12.34
N ASP A 42 16.73 -21.58 -11.64
CA ASP A 42 16.76 -21.71 -10.17
C ASP A 42 17.78 -20.77 -9.46
N ARG A 43 18.81 -20.30 -10.19
CA ARG A 43 19.79 -19.31 -9.68
C ARG A 43 19.27 -17.88 -9.62
N ASP A 44 18.30 -17.49 -10.42
CA ASP A 44 17.77 -16.12 -10.49
C ASP A 44 16.72 -15.85 -9.40
N GLY A 45 16.05 -16.89 -8.90
CA GLY A 45 15.11 -16.80 -7.79
C GLY A 45 15.77 -16.34 -6.48
N GLU A 46 16.93 -16.90 -6.15
CA GLU A 46 17.71 -16.47 -4.98
C GLU A 46 18.17 -15.00 -5.11
N LEU A 47 18.59 -14.60 -6.31
CA LEU A 47 19.01 -13.23 -6.57
C LEU A 47 17.84 -12.25 -6.40
N TYR A 48 16.66 -12.61 -6.93
CA TYR A 48 15.45 -11.82 -6.79
C TYR A 48 15.08 -11.62 -5.32
N ILE A 49 15.08 -12.68 -4.50
CA ILE A 49 14.77 -12.58 -3.06
C ILE A 49 15.79 -11.71 -2.32
N ARG A 50 17.09 -11.85 -2.65
CA ARG A 50 18.17 -11.08 -2.04
C ARG A 50 18.10 -9.58 -2.34
N VAL A 51 17.60 -9.20 -3.52
CA VAL A 51 17.37 -7.80 -3.91
C VAL A 51 16.03 -7.29 -3.36
N PHE A 52 15.01 -8.15 -3.34
CA PHE A 52 13.67 -7.79 -2.92
C PHE A 52 13.58 -7.38 -1.46
N PHE A 53 14.20 -8.11 -0.53
CA PHE A 53 14.04 -7.81 0.90
C PHE A 53 14.67 -6.46 1.31
N PRO A 54 15.90 -6.11 0.88
CA PRO A 54 16.45 -4.77 1.10
C PRO A 54 15.60 -3.66 0.46
N PHE A 55 15.10 -3.89 -0.77
CA PHE A 55 14.22 -2.94 -1.45
C PHE A 55 12.91 -2.73 -0.68
N PHE A 56 12.26 -3.82 -0.24
CA PHE A 56 11.05 -3.77 0.58
C PHE A 56 11.29 -3.04 1.90
N TRP A 57 12.34 -3.39 2.64
CA TRP A 57 12.65 -2.76 3.92
C TRP A 57 12.98 -1.27 3.79
N LYS A 58 13.68 -0.90 2.71
CA LYS A 58 13.95 0.50 2.38
C LYS A 58 12.65 1.27 2.15
N ASN A 59 11.76 0.80 1.27
CA ASN A 59 10.48 1.49 1.03
C ASN A 59 9.59 1.51 2.29
N PHE A 60 9.55 0.42 3.06
CA PHE A 60 8.81 0.33 4.31
C PHE A 60 9.19 1.42 5.34
N ILE A 61 10.48 1.72 5.47
CA ILE A 61 10.97 2.82 6.32
C ILE A 61 10.68 4.18 5.67
N HIS A 62 10.94 4.33 4.37
CA HIS A 62 10.75 5.60 3.65
C HIS A 62 9.29 6.06 3.62
N ASP A 63 8.34 5.15 3.41
CA ASP A 63 6.90 5.42 3.42
C ASP A 63 6.31 5.45 4.85
N LYS A 64 7.16 5.36 5.87
CA LYS A 64 6.84 5.56 7.30
C LYS A 64 5.66 4.74 7.76
N ILE A 65 5.61 3.46 7.38
CA ILE A 65 4.48 2.56 7.59
C ILE A 65 4.02 2.54 9.06
N PHE A 66 4.96 2.49 10.01
CA PHE A 66 4.65 2.54 11.45
C PHE A 66 4.00 3.86 11.89
N LEU A 67 4.38 5.01 11.31
CA LEU A 67 3.79 6.30 11.63
C LEU A 67 2.37 6.40 11.07
N SER A 68 2.19 5.97 9.82
CA SER A 68 0.88 5.92 9.15
C SER A 68 -0.09 5.00 9.86
N ALA A 69 0.37 3.82 10.31
CA ALA A 69 -0.42 2.91 11.14
C ALA A 69 -0.86 3.55 12.46
N GLY A 70 0.02 4.34 13.09
CA GLY A 70 -0.32 5.10 14.31
C GLY A 70 -1.43 6.12 14.09
N SER A 71 -1.38 6.88 12.98
CA SER A 71 -2.44 7.84 12.62
C SER A 71 -3.78 7.15 12.36
N LEU A 72 -3.77 6.05 11.59
CA LEU A 72 -4.97 5.27 11.30
C LEU A 72 -5.56 4.62 12.55
N ALA A 73 -4.72 4.11 13.44
CA ALA A 73 -5.15 3.54 14.72
C ALA A 73 -5.78 4.58 15.64
N PHE A 74 -5.20 5.78 15.71
CA PHE A 74 -5.77 6.90 16.48
C PHE A 74 -7.14 7.32 15.95
N GLN A 75 -7.28 7.48 14.62
CA GLN A 75 -8.56 7.82 14.01
C GLN A 75 -9.61 6.70 14.20
N SER A 76 -9.19 5.43 14.12
CA SER A 76 -10.05 4.27 14.37
C SER A 76 -10.52 4.25 15.84
N LEU A 77 -9.61 4.50 16.78
CA LEU A 77 -9.94 4.57 18.21
C LEU A 77 -10.91 5.73 18.51
N LEU A 78 -10.72 6.91 17.90
CA LEU A 78 -11.63 8.05 18.02
C LEU A 78 -13.04 7.73 17.51
N SER A 79 -13.16 6.87 16.48
CA SER A 79 -14.45 6.45 15.94
C SER A 79 -15.22 5.49 16.87
N LEU A 80 -14.56 4.89 17.86
CA LEU A 80 -15.17 3.88 18.72
C LEU A 80 -16.27 4.45 19.62
N VAL A 81 -16.06 5.62 20.23
CA VAL A 81 -17.07 6.23 21.13
C VAL A 81 -18.35 6.61 20.36
N PRO A 82 -18.27 7.30 19.20
CA PRO A 82 -19.45 7.58 18.37
C PRO A 82 -20.08 6.31 17.81
N LEU A 83 -19.27 5.31 17.42
CA LEU A 83 -19.78 4.03 16.96
C LEU A 83 -20.61 3.34 18.05
N LEU A 84 -20.06 3.23 19.26
CA LEU A 84 -20.76 2.65 20.41
C LEU A 84 -22.05 3.42 20.72
N SER A 85 -21.99 4.74 20.70
CA SER A 85 -23.14 5.64 20.86
C SER A 85 -24.26 5.35 19.85
N VAL A 86 -23.92 5.25 18.56
CA VAL A 86 -24.87 4.96 17.48
C VAL A 86 -25.38 3.53 17.59
N THR A 87 -24.53 2.55 17.84
CA THR A 87 -24.92 1.15 18.01
C THR A 87 -25.92 0.99 19.15
N LEU A 88 -25.64 1.54 20.33
CA LEU A 88 -26.55 1.48 21.49
C LEU A 88 -27.88 2.21 21.20
N SER A 89 -27.84 3.33 20.47
CA SER A 89 -29.05 4.04 20.04
C SER A 89 -29.90 3.19 19.09
N ILE A 90 -29.28 2.54 18.10
CA ILE A 90 -29.97 1.65 17.14
C ILE A 90 -30.59 0.45 17.88
N LEU A 91 -29.86 -0.16 18.82
CA LEU A 91 -30.36 -1.28 19.62
C LEU A 91 -31.62 -0.92 20.42
N ARG A 92 -31.76 0.34 20.88
CA ARG A 92 -32.97 0.82 21.56
C ARG A 92 -34.10 1.22 20.60
N VAL A 93 -33.77 1.86 19.46
CA VAL A 93 -34.77 2.43 18.53
C VAL A 93 -35.45 1.35 17.68
N PHE A 94 -34.75 0.29 17.30
CA PHE A 94 -35.30 -0.76 16.44
C PHE A 94 -35.78 -1.96 17.28
N PRO A 95 -37.10 -2.27 17.28
CA PRO A 95 -37.67 -3.34 18.11
C PRO A 95 -37.06 -4.73 17.87
N VAL A 96 -36.51 -4.96 16.67
CA VAL A 96 -35.85 -6.23 16.30
C VAL A 96 -34.69 -6.57 17.25
N PHE A 97 -34.07 -5.57 17.89
CA PHE A 97 -32.95 -5.76 18.82
C PHE A 97 -33.35 -5.74 20.30
N GLU A 98 -34.64 -5.67 20.63
CA GLU A 98 -35.10 -5.65 22.02
C GLU A 98 -34.69 -6.92 22.80
N SER A 99 -34.68 -8.07 22.12
CA SER A 99 -34.17 -9.33 22.67
C SER A 99 -32.66 -9.29 22.96
N LEU A 100 -31.90 -8.59 22.11
CA LEU A 100 -30.45 -8.44 22.26
C LEU A 100 -30.09 -7.52 23.42
N ASN A 101 -30.90 -6.48 23.69
CA ASN A 101 -30.73 -5.63 24.88
C ASN A 101 -30.86 -6.45 26.17
N ARG A 102 -31.90 -7.29 26.29
CA ARG A 102 -32.07 -8.18 27.45
C ARG A 102 -30.93 -9.17 27.58
N TYR A 103 -30.49 -9.77 26.48
CA TYR A 103 -29.35 -10.68 26.48
C TYR A 103 -28.05 -9.98 26.90
N LEU A 104 -27.80 -8.75 26.44
CA LEU A 104 -26.64 -7.97 26.85
C LEU A 104 -26.69 -7.62 28.34
N GLU A 105 -27.85 -7.22 28.86
CA GLU A 105 -28.02 -6.96 30.29
C GLU A 105 -27.76 -8.22 31.11
N ASP A 106 -28.37 -9.35 30.74
CA ASP A 106 -28.18 -10.64 31.41
C ASP A 106 -26.72 -11.11 31.31
N TYR A 107 -26.08 -10.94 30.15
CA TYR A 107 -24.69 -11.34 29.93
C TYR A 107 -23.71 -10.50 30.74
N VAL A 108 -23.91 -9.18 30.79
CA VAL A 108 -23.10 -8.27 31.62
C VAL A 108 -23.26 -8.62 33.10
N LEU A 109 -24.48 -8.86 33.56
CA LEU A 109 -24.76 -9.24 34.95
C LEU A 109 -24.18 -10.61 35.33
N GLN A 110 -24.18 -11.57 34.40
CA GLN A 110 -23.71 -12.94 34.66
C GLN A 110 -22.19 -13.10 34.51
N ASN A 111 -21.54 -12.34 33.62
CA ASN A 111 -20.12 -12.52 33.30
C ASN A 111 -19.20 -11.47 33.91
N PHE A 112 -19.70 -10.29 34.28
CA PHE A 112 -18.90 -9.28 34.99
C PHE A 112 -19.21 -9.33 36.49
N ILE A 113 -18.29 -9.99 37.21
CA ILE A 113 -18.04 -10.09 38.67
C ILE A 113 -19.16 -9.57 39.62
N PRO A 114 -19.61 -10.39 40.61
CA PRO A 114 -20.50 -9.92 41.66
C PRO A 114 -19.84 -8.79 42.45
N GLY A 115 -20.31 -7.55 42.24
CA GLY A 115 -19.84 -6.33 42.92
C GLY A 115 -19.62 -5.12 42.01
N THR A 116 -19.30 -5.31 40.72
CA THR A 116 -19.14 -4.21 39.75
C THR A 116 -20.32 -4.05 38.79
N GLY A 117 -21.21 -5.05 38.72
CA GLY A 117 -22.36 -5.06 37.82
C GLY A 117 -23.31 -3.88 38.01
N THR A 118 -23.55 -3.42 39.25
CA THR A 118 -24.41 -2.25 39.51
C THR A 118 -23.76 -0.94 39.05
N MET A 119 -22.48 -0.73 39.37
CA MET A 119 -21.72 0.43 38.89
C MET A 119 -21.65 0.47 37.36
N LEU A 120 -21.32 -0.65 36.72
CA LEU A 120 -21.28 -0.75 35.26
C LEU A 120 -22.66 -0.50 34.64
N ARG A 121 -23.73 -1.02 35.25
CA ARG A 121 -25.11 -0.77 34.81
C ARG A 121 -25.49 0.70 34.96
N GLU A 122 -25.10 1.36 36.05
CA GLU A 122 -25.31 2.81 36.24
C GLU A 122 -24.53 3.62 35.20
N TYR A 123 -23.26 3.31 34.95
CA TYR A 123 -22.45 3.96 33.91
C TYR A 123 -23.01 3.73 32.51
N LEU A 124 -23.41 2.50 32.19
CA LEU A 124 -24.02 2.16 30.91
C LEU A 124 -25.36 2.88 30.76
N ASN A 125 -26.25 2.82 31.74
CA ASN A 125 -27.54 3.51 31.69
C ASN A 125 -27.35 5.02 31.60
N ALA A 126 -26.47 5.63 32.39
CA ALA A 126 -26.17 7.05 32.33
C ALA A 126 -25.59 7.45 30.96
N PHE A 127 -24.65 6.66 30.42
CA PHE A 127 -24.09 6.90 29.09
C PHE A 127 -25.15 6.79 28.01
N ILE A 128 -25.99 5.75 28.06
CA ILE A 128 -27.03 5.54 27.06
C ILE A 128 -28.10 6.62 27.18
N ASP A 129 -28.52 7.01 28.38
CA ASP A 129 -29.54 8.06 28.57
C ASP A 129 -29.04 9.43 28.08
N LYS A 130 -27.76 9.75 28.33
CA LYS A 130 -27.12 10.94 27.75
C LYS A 130 -27.04 10.86 26.24
N THR A 131 -26.61 9.73 25.70
CA THR A 131 -26.42 9.53 24.27
C THR A 131 -27.73 9.49 23.49
N SER A 132 -28.77 8.89 24.07
CA SER A 132 -30.12 8.75 23.47
C SER A 132 -30.81 10.10 23.29
N SER A 133 -30.40 11.11 24.05
CA SER A 133 -30.94 12.47 23.92
C SER A 133 -30.38 13.23 22.71
N VAL A 134 -29.22 12.82 22.17
CA VAL A 134 -28.61 13.45 20.99
C VAL A 134 -27.98 12.43 20.01
N PRO A 135 -28.72 11.41 19.52
CA PRO A 135 -28.15 10.40 18.62
C PRO A 135 -27.62 11.03 17.33
N LEU A 136 -28.27 12.11 16.88
CA LEU A 136 -27.91 12.82 15.66
C LEU A 136 -26.48 13.36 15.70
N LEU A 137 -26.02 13.86 16.85
CA LEU A 137 -24.65 14.39 16.97
C LEU A 137 -23.61 13.25 16.88
N GLY A 138 -23.89 12.12 17.52
CA GLY A 138 -23.05 10.91 17.42
C GLY A 138 -22.98 10.37 16.00
N VAL A 139 -24.13 10.31 15.30
CA VAL A 139 -24.20 9.90 13.89
C VAL A 139 -23.39 10.86 13.00
N VAL A 140 -23.59 12.17 13.10
CA VAL A 140 -22.86 13.16 12.30
C VAL A 140 -21.35 13.07 12.55
N PHE A 141 -20.94 12.97 13.80
CA PHE A 141 -19.52 12.87 14.16
C PHE A 141 -18.91 11.53 13.71
N LEU A 142 -19.64 10.42 13.82
CA LEU A 142 -19.24 9.12 13.26
C LEU A 142 -19.05 9.21 11.74
N PHE A 143 -19.97 9.86 11.01
CA PHE A 143 -19.83 10.08 9.57
C PHE A 143 -18.58 10.90 9.24
N ILE A 144 -18.32 11.99 9.97
CA ILE A 144 -17.12 12.82 9.77
C ILE A 144 -15.85 12.00 10.01
N ILE A 145 -15.75 11.27 11.12
CA ILE A 145 -14.57 10.44 11.41
C ILE A 145 -14.44 9.29 10.41
N ALA A 146 -15.53 8.62 10.04
CA ALA A 146 -15.49 7.53 9.06
C ALA A 146 -15.00 8.03 7.69
N LEU A 147 -15.50 9.18 7.22
CA LEU A 147 -15.02 9.81 5.99
C LEU A 147 -13.56 10.24 6.09
N SER A 148 -13.13 10.79 7.24
CA SER A 148 -11.73 11.12 7.52
C SER A 148 -10.83 9.88 7.47
N LEU A 149 -11.25 8.79 8.11
CA LEU A 149 -10.52 7.53 8.16
C LEU A 149 -10.38 6.94 6.75
N ILE A 150 -11.47 6.86 6.00
CA ILE A 150 -11.48 6.39 4.61
C ILE A 150 -10.57 7.25 3.72
N SER A 151 -10.65 8.58 3.85
CA SER A 151 -9.77 9.51 3.13
C SER A 151 -8.29 9.32 3.50
N THR A 152 -7.99 9.06 4.78
CA THR A 152 -6.63 8.80 5.24
C THR A 152 -6.12 7.47 4.70
N ILE A 153 -6.95 6.42 4.65
CA ILE A 153 -6.60 5.12 4.06
C ILE A 153 -6.29 5.30 2.56
N ASP A 154 -7.16 5.99 1.81
CA ASP A 154 -6.95 6.27 0.39
C ASP A 154 -5.65 7.05 0.17
N HIS A 155 -5.40 8.10 0.94
CA HIS A 155 -4.15 8.86 0.86
C HIS A 155 -2.92 8.00 1.16
N THR A 156 -2.97 7.20 2.24
CA THR A 156 -1.85 6.36 2.67
C THR A 156 -1.52 5.28 1.64
N LEU A 157 -2.54 4.59 1.11
CA LEU A 157 -2.34 3.58 0.07
C LEU A 157 -1.90 4.23 -1.25
N ASN A 158 -2.45 5.39 -1.63
CA ASN A 158 -1.97 6.09 -2.82
C ASN A 158 -0.52 6.56 -2.67
N GLU A 159 -0.09 6.97 -1.48
CA GLU A 159 1.29 7.34 -1.20
C GLU A 159 2.25 6.16 -1.35
N ILE A 160 1.88 4.97 -0.83
CA ILE A 160 2.63 3.71 -1.02
C ILE A 160 2.75 3.35 -2.50
N TRP A 161 1.66 3.47 -3.28
CA TRP A 161 1.72 3.22 -4.73
C TRP A 161 2.34 4.35 -5.55
N GLU A 162 2.83 5.38 -4.87
CA GLU A 162 3.46 6.57 -5.41
C GLU A 162 2.55 7.35 -6.38
N VAL A 163 1.26 7.43 -6.04
CA VAL A 163 0.24 8.17 -6.77
C VAL A 163 -0.08 9.47 -6.04
N TYR A 164 0.37 10.59 -6.61
CA TYR A 164 0.19 11.92 -6.00
C TYR A 164 -0.88 12.78 -6.69
N ALA A 165 -1.53 12.20 -7.70
CA ALA A 165 -2.64 12.83 -8.39
C ALA A 165 -3.94 12.58 -7.60
N PRO A 166 -4.67 13.63 -7.19
CA PRO A 166 -5.94 13.45 -6.51
C PRO A 166 -6.91 12.71 -7.43
N ARG A 167 -7.59 11.69 -6.90
CA ARG A 167 -8.64 10.98 -7.62
C ARG A 167 -9.80 11.95 -7.87
N LYS A 168 -10.42 11.88 -9.06
CA LYS A 168 -11.64 12.66 -9.33
C LYS A 168 -12.71 12.24 -8.32
N ILE A 169 -13.41 13.20 -7.71
CA ILE A 169 -14.40 12.97 -6.63
C ILE A 169 -15.36 11.82 -6.97
N VAL A 170 -15.84 11.76 -8.22
CA VAL A 170 -16.76 10.72 -8.71
C VAL A 170 -16.16 9.31 -8.66
N GLN A 171 -14.87 9.16 -9.00
CA GLN A 171 -14.17 7.86 -8.92
C GLN A 171 -13.87 7.45 -7.48
N GLY A 172 -13.67 8.42 -6.58
CA GLY A 172 -13.58 8.17 -5.14
C GLY A 172 -14.92 7.64 -4.62
N PHE A 173 -16.01 8.31 -4.98
CA PHE A 173 -17.36 7.95 -4.56
C PHE A 173 -17.74 6.49 -4.89
N THR A 174 -17.47 6.00 -6.11
CA THR A 174 -17.78 4.60 -6.47
C THR A 174 -17.02 3.59 -5.62
N LEU A 175 -15.75 3.88 -5.31
CA LEU A 175 -14.94 3.03 -4.43
C LEU A 175 -15.48 3.06 -3.01
N TYR A 176 -15.76 4.25 -2.48
CA TYR A 176 -16.33 4.44 -1.15
C TYR A 176 -17.68 3.73 -1.01
N TRP A 177 -18.51 3.79 -2.04
CA TRP A 177 -19.79 3.09 -2.10
C TRP A 177 -19.62 1.56 -2.12
N THR A 178 -18.61 1.06 -2.83
CA THR A 178 -18.29 -0.37 -2.87
C THR A 178 -17.83 -0.86 -1.50
N VAL A 179 -16.94 -0.12 -0.82
CA VAL A 179 -16.49 -0.48 0.54
C VAL A 179 -17.66 -0.44 1.53
N LEU A 180 -18.52 0.58 1.44
CA LEU A 180 -19.67 0.73 2.32
C LEU A 180 -20.71 -0.39 2.16
N THR A 181 -20.86 -0.95 0.96
CA THR A 181 -21.82 -2.04 0.69
C THR A 181 -21.21 -3.41 0.92
N LEU A 182 -19.99 -3.63 0.44
CA LEU A 182 -19.30 -4.91 0.51
C LEU A 182 -18.77 -5.21 1.93
N GLY A 183 -18.36 -4.18 2.67
CA GLY A 183 -17.88 -4.32 4.05
C GLY A 183 -18.88 -5.02 4.97
N PRO A 184 -20.12 -4.52 5.11
CA PRO A 184 -21.17 -5.19 5.88
C PRO A 184 -21.50 -6.59 5.38
N VAL A 185 -21.43 -6.84 4.06
CA VAL A 185 -21.67 -8.18 3.49
C VAL A 185 -20.56 -9.16 3.90
N LEU A 186 -19.28 -8.75 3.86
CA LEU A 186 -18.15 -9.56 4.30
C LEU A 186 -18.17 -9.81 5.81
N ILE A 187 -18.55 -8.81 6.61
CA ILE A 187 -18.68 -8.96 8.07
C ILE A 187 -19.88 -9.86 8.39
N GLY A 188 -21.04 -9.59 7.79
CA GLY A 188 -22.27 -10.36 7.99
C GLY A 188 -22.11 -11.81 7.59
N SER A 189 -21.48 -12.10 6.44
CA SER A 189 -21.18 -13.47 6.02
C SER A 189 -20.20 -14.15 6.97
N SER A 190 -19.19 -13.44 7.48
CA SER A 190 -18.26 -13.96 8.49
C SER A 190 -18.95 -14.29 9.80
N LEU A 191 -19.86 -13.42 10.26
CA LEU A 191 -20.64 -13.64 11.50
C LEU A 191 -21.59 -14.82 11.34
N VAL A 192 -22.34 -14.88 10.23
CA VAL A 192 -23.24 -16.00 9.93
C VAL A 192 -22.45 -17.32 9.83
N ALA A 193 -21.30 -17.30 9.14
CA ALA A 193 -20.42 -18.47 9.06
C ALA A 193 -19.92 -18.88 10.46
N SER A 194 -19.48 -17.92 11.27
CA SER A 194 -19.01 -18.16 12.65
C SER A 194 -20.11 -18.79 13.52
N SER A 195 -21.32 -18.22 13.49
CA SER A 195 -22.49 -18.75 14.18
C SER A 195 -22.88 -20.14 13.67
N PHE A 196 -22.75 -20.39 12.37
CA PHE A 196 -23.00 -21.70 11.77
C PHE A 196 -21.93 -22.73 12.17
N VAL A 197 -20.65 -22.33 12.37
CA VAL A 197 -19.63 -23.21 12.96
C VAL A 197 -20.07 -23.65 14.34
N TRP A 198 -20.45 -22.69 15.20
CA TRP A 198 -20.93 -22.99 16.54
C TRP A 198 -22.16 -23.90 16.51
N TYR A 199 -23.14 -23.62 15.67
CA TYR A 199 -24.32 -24.49 15.58
C TYR A 199 -23.96 -25.91 15.12
N THR A 200 -23.17 -26.06 14.06
CA THR A 200 -22.87 -27.36 13.45
C THR A 200 -21.91 -28.23 14.26
N VAL A 201 -20.98 -27.64 15.02
CA VAL A 201 -20.10 -28.37 15.94
C VAL A 201 -20.91 -29.10 17.03
N PHE A 202 -22.06 -28.55 17.42
CA PHE A 202 -22.88 -29.08 18.52
C PHE A 202 -24.10 -29.92 18.08
N THR A 203 -24.40 -30.07 16.78
CA THR A 203 -25.68 -30.67 16.31
C THR A 203 -25.59 -31.89 15.39
N GLU A 204 -24.46 -32.59 15.36
CA GLU A 204 -24.28 -33.93 14.75
C GLU A 204 -24.41 -34.06 13.21
N GLY A 205 -23.47 -34.79 12.61
CA GLY A 205 -23.56 -35.29 11.24
C GLY A 205 -22.26 -35.95 10.76
N PRO A 206 -22.30 -37.03 9.95
CA PRO A 206 -21.13 -37.83 9.54
C PRO A 206 -20.11 -37.10 8.64
N LEU A 207 -20.32 -35.81 8.35
CA LEU A 207 -19.40 -34.92 7.64
C LEU A 207 -18.77 -33.86 8.57
N LEU A 208 -18.84 -34.05 9.89
CA LEU A 208 -18.45 -33.05 10.90
C LEU A 208 -17.00 -32.57 10.69
N GLU A 209 -16.05 -33.47 10.46
CA GLU A 209 -14.64 -33.10 10.29
C GLU A 209 -14.40 -32.25 9.03
N LEU A 210 -15.00 -32.62 7.90
CA LEU A 210 -14.86 -31.85 6.66
C LEU A 210 -15.54 -30.49 6.77
N LYS A 211 -16.75 -30.44 7.37
CA LYS A 211 -17.48 -29.19 7.61
C LYS A 211 -16.70 -28.28 8.55
N THR A 212 -16.30 -28.76 9.73
CA THR A 212 -15.53 -27.97 10.69
C THR A 212 -14.22 -27.47 10.11
N ARG A 213 -13.51 -28.28 9.32
CA ARG A 213 -12.29 -27.85 8.63
C ARG A 213 -12.55 -26.78 7.59
N LEU A 214 -13.55 -26.94 6.72
CA LEU A 214 -13.94 -25.92 5.74
C LEU A 214 -14.38 -24.61 6.41
N LEU A 215 -15.17 -24.71 7.47
CA LEU A 215 -15.67 -23.57 8.23
C LEU A 215 -14.57 -22.88 9.04
N SER A 216 -13.55 -23.60 9.50
CA SER A 216 -12.37 -23.02 10.17
C SER A 216 -11.45 -22.25 9.21
N PHE A 217 -11.47 -22.60 7.92
CA PHE A 217 -10.71 -21.92 6.87
C PHE A 217 -11.41 -20.65 6.37
N LEU A 218 -12.72 -20.54 6.61
CA LEU A 218 -13.58 -19.45 6.13
C LEU A 218 -13.14 -18.06 6.63
N PRO A 219 -12.77 -17.84 7.91
CA PRO A 219 -12.25 -16.57 8.39
C PRO A 219 -10.97 -16.15 7.67
N PHE A 220 -10.04 -17.08 7.47
CA PHE A 220 -8.80 -16.82 6.73
C PHE A 220 -9.10 -16.45 5.28
N LEU A 221 -9.99 -17.18 4.61
CA LEU A 221 -10.41 -16.88 3.24
C LEU A 221 -11.08 -15.50 3.14
N ASN A 222 -11.91 -15.13 4.13
CA ASN A 222 -12.53 -13.81 4.19
C ASN A 222 -11.48 -12.70 4.33
N SER A 223 -10.46 -12.90 5.18
CA SER A 223 -9.33 -11.98 5.30
C SER A 223 -8.56 -11.85 3.98
N VAL A 224 -8.27 -12.96 3.29
CA VAL A 224 -7.62 -12.93 1.97
C VAL A 224 -8.45 -12.13 0.96
N ILE A 225 -9.77 -12.36 0.91
CA ILE A 225 -10.69 -11.62 0.02
C ILE A 225 -10.71 -10.13 0.38
N ALA A 226 -10.82 -9.79 1.67
CA ALA A 226 -10.86 -8.41 2.14
C ALA A 226 -9.57 -7.65 1.79
N PHE A 227 -8.40 -8.21 2.10
CA PHE A 227 -7.11 -7.62 1.74
C PHE A 227 -6.91 -7.56 0.22
N PHE A 228 -7.32 -8.58 -0.52
CA PHE A 228 -7.26 -8.59 -1.98
C PHE A 228 -8.06 -7.43 -2.58
N LEU A 229 -9.30 -7.24 -2.12
CA LEU A 229 -10.15 -6.14 -2.57
C LEU A 229 -9.57 -4.79 -2.18
N LEU A 230 -9.03 -4.66 -0.97
CA LEU A 230 -8.38 -3.44 -0.51
C LEU A 230 -7.21 -3.04 -1.42
N TYR A 231 -6.29 -3.97 -1.69
CA TYR A 231 -5.10 -3.72 -2.49
C TYR A 231 -5.37 -3.60 -3.99
N MET A 232 -6.49 -4.17 -4.48
CA MET A 232 -6.87 -4.10 -5.89
C MET A 232 -7.71 -2.85 -6.21
N LEU A 233 -8.61 -2.44 -5.29
CA LEU A 233 -9.61 -1.41 -5.57
C LEU A 233 -9.19 -0.01 -5.10
N VAL A 234 -8.50 0.08 -3.95
CA VAL A 234 -8.20 1.38 -3.34
C VAL A 234 -7.10 2.14 -4.07
N PRO A 235 -5.92 1.54 -4.35
CA PRO A 235 -4.86 2.26 -5.03
C PRO A 235 -5.30 2.82 -6.38
N ASN A 236 -4.99 4.09 -6.64
CA ASN A 236 -5.28 4.76 -7.90
C ASN A 236 -4.22 4.43 -8.98
N ARG A 237 -3.76 3.18 -9.00
CA ARG A 237 -2.77 2.61 -9.93
C ARG A 237 -3.22 1.22 -10.35
N ARG A 238 -2.91 0.82 -11.58
CA ARG A 238 -3.23 -0.55 -12.06
C ARG A 238 -2.35 -1.56 -11.34
N VAL A 239 -2.93 -2.30 -10.39
CA VAL A 239 -2.29 -3.42 -9.70
C VAL A 239 -2.49 -4.69 -10.51
N ARG A 240 -1.43 -5.48 -10.72
CA ARG A 240 -1.56 -6.78 -11.39
C ARG A 240 -2.23 -7.75 -10.42
N PHE A 241 -3.20 -8.52 -10.91
CA PHE A 241 -3.99 -9.48 -10.13
C PHE A 241 -3.11 -10.39 -9.25
N TYR A 242 -2.07 -11.00 -9.83
CA TYR A 242 -1.19 -11.91 -9.09
C TYR A 242 -0.44 -11.22 -7.94
N HIS A 243 0.01 -9.98 -8.09
CA HIS A 243 0.67 -9.26 -6.99
C HIS A 243 -0.30 -8.98 -5.85
N ALA A 244 -1.55 -8.61 -6.16
CA ALA A 244 -2.59 -8.42 -5.15
C ALA A 244 -2.91 -9.73 -4.41
N VAL A 245 -2.92 -10.88 -5.10
CA VAL A 245 -3.10 -12.20 -4.46
C VAL A 245 -1.96 -12.55 -3.53
N TYR A 246 -0.69 -12.39 -3.95
CA TYR A 246 0.45 -12.69 -3.08
C TYR A 246 0.50 -11.77 -1.86
N GLY A 247 0.21 -10.48 -2.04
CA GLY A 247 0.14 -9.54 -0.92
C GLY A 247 -1.05 -9.76 0.01
N SER A 248 -2.22 -10.15 -0.50
CA SER A 248 -3.37 -10.48 0.33
C SER A 248 -3.17 -11.76 1.13
N LEU A 249 -2.49 -12.76 0.56
CA LEU A 249 -2.07 -13.96 1.27
C LEU A 249 -1.07 -13.63 2.39
N LEU A 250 -0.05 -12.82 2.10
CA LEU A 250 0.91 -12.37 3.11
C LEU A 250 0.21 -11.62 4.26
N ALA A 251 -0.66 -10.66 3.93
CA ALA A 251 -1.42 -9.89 4.90
C ALA A 251 -2.34 -10.78 5.74
N ALA A 252 -3.05 -11.73 5.12
CA ALA A 252 -3.91 -12.67 5.84
C ALA A 252 -3.13 -13.59 6.79
N VAL A 253 -1.94 -14.06 6.39
CA VAL A 253 -1.07 -14.84 7.26
C VAL A 253 -0.59 -13.99 8.45
N LEU A 254 -0.14 -12.76 8.19
CA LEU A 254 0.27 -11.82 9.22
C LEU A 254 -0.90 -11.46 10.17
N PHE A 255 -2.13 -11.37 9.66
CA PHE A 255 -3.35 -11.13 10.42
C PHE A 255 -3.74 -12.31 11.34
N GLU A 256 -3.53 -13.55 10.89
CA GLU A 256 -3.72 -14.71 11.77
C GLU A 256 -2.63 -14.82 12.83
N LEU A 257 -1.39 -14.46 12.47
CA LEU A 257 -0.27 -14.41 13.40
C LEU A 257 -0.44 -13.27 14.42
N SER A 258 -0.94 -12.11 13.99
CA SER A 258 -1.21 -10.95 14.87
C SER A 258 -2.20 -11.32 15.96
N LYS A 259 -3.32 -11.98 15.61
CA LYS A 259 -4.32 -12.51 16.55
C LYS A 259 -3.70 -13.44 17.59
N LYS A 260 -2.97 -14.46 17.14
CA LYS A 260 -2.33 -15.44 18.05
C LYS A 260 -1.30 -14.77 18.95
N TRP A 261 -0.48 -13.88 18.38
CA TRP A 261 0.54 -13.15 19.10
C TRP A 261 -0.07 -12.19 20.13
N PHE A 262 -1.17 -11.51 19.81
CA PHE A 262 -1.83 -10.61 20.75
C PHE A 262 -2.50 -11.35 21.91
N VAL A 263 -3.14 -12.50 21.64
CA VAL A 263 -3.64 -13.38 22.72
C VAL A 263 -2.50 -13.85 23.62
N PHE A 264 -1.36 -14.22 23.03
CA PHE A 264 -0.16 -14.57 23.78
C PHE A 264 0.38 -13.38 24.60
N TYR A 265 0.47 -12.20 24.01
CA TYR A 265 0.90 -10.97 24.67
C TYR A 265 0.03 -10.61 25.87
N VAL A 266 -1.29 -10.62 25.70
CA VAL A 266 -2.23 -10.31 26.79
C VAL A 266 -2.18 -11.38 27.88
N SER A 267 -2.04 -12.67 27.53
CA SER A 267 -1.99 -13.74 28.53
C SER A 267 -0.67 -13.82 29.32
N HIS A 268 0.46 -13.40 28.76
CA HIS A 268 1.78 -13.55 29.39
C HIS A 268 2.39 -12.23 29.87
N PHE A 269 2.12 -11.12 29.18
CA PHE A 269 2.80 -9.83 29.37
C PHE A 269 1.85 -8.68 29.73
N ALA A 270 0.57 -8.94 30.03
CA ALA A 270 -0.36 -7.93 30.52
C ALA A 270 -0.03 -7.43 31.95
N THR A 271 1.25 -7.16 32.23
CA THR A 271 1.69 -6.46 33.44
C THR A 271 1.04 -5.08 33.56
N PHE A 272 0.60 -4.52 32.43
CA PHE A 272 -0.22 -3.31 32.36
C PHE A 272 -1.52 -3.41 33.18
N GLU A 273 -2.14 -4.58 33.30
CA GLU A 273 -3.31 -4.78 34.15
C GLU A 273 -2.95 -4.64 35.64
N TYR A 274 -1.80 -5.15 36.07
CA TYR A 274 -1.33 -5.00 37.46
C TYR A 274 -1.06 -3.55 37.85
N ILE A 275 -0.60 -2.71 36.91
CA ILE A 275 -0.26 -1.30 37.17
C ILE A 275 -1.48 -0.38 37.01
N TYR A 276 -2.26 -0.57 35.94
CA TYR A 276 -3.33 0.36 35.53
C TYR A 276 -4.75 -0.19 35.73
N GLY A 277 -4.91 -1.44 36.16
CA GLY A 277 -6.21 -2.08 36.34
C GLY A 277 -7.05 -2.05 35.06
N ALA A 278 -8.33 -1.69 35.19
CA ALA A 278 -9.26 -1.60 34.07
C ALA A 278 -8.85 -0.58 32.98
N LEU A 279 -8.02 0.43 33.30
CA LEU A 279 -7.53 1.40 32.32
C LEU A 279 -6.53 0.78 31.32
N SER A 280 -6.00 -0.41 31.62
CA SER A 280 -5.10 -1.16 30.72
C SER A 280 -5.76 -1.52 29.38
N VAL A 281 -7.10 -1.62 29.35
CA VAL A 281 -7.87 -1.91 28.14
C VAL A 281 -7.63 -0.86 27.06
N ILE A 282 -7.46 0.42 27.41
CA ILE A 282 -7.31 1.51 26.43
C ILE A 282 -5.97 1.39 25.66
N PRO A 283 -4.79 1.34 26.30
CA PRO A 283 -3.54 1.11 25.58
C PRO A 283 -3.48 -0.24 24.86
N MET A 284 -4.03 -1.31 25.44
CA MET A 284 -4.06 -2.62 24.81
C MET A 284 -4.88 -2.60 23.52
N LEU A 285 -6.05 -1.97 23.54
CA LEU A 285 -6.91 -1.83 22.37
C LEU A 285 -6.26 -0.94 21.31
N PHE A 286 -5.64 0.18 21.70
CA PHE A 286 -4.89 1.03 20.78
C PHE A 286 -3.77 0.24 20.10
N PHE A 287 -3.00 -0.52 20.87
CA PHE A 287 -1.91 -1.35 20.36
C PHE A 287 -2.41 -2.47 19.44
N TRP A 288 -3.54 -3.09 19.76
CA TRP A 288 -4.20 -4.06 18.89
C TRP A 288 -4.55 -3.46 17.53
N ILE A 289 -5.28 -2.35 17.52
CA ILE A 289 -5.68 -1.66 16.29
C ILE A 289 -4.44 -1.19 15.51
N TYR A 290 -3.40 -0.72 16.20
CA TYR A 290 -2.12 -0.34 15.61
C TYR A 290 -1.45 -1.50 14.88
N LEU A 291 -1.34 -2.66 15.53
CA LEU A 291 -0.78 -3.88 14.98
C LEU A 291 -1.54 -4.30 13.70
N GLU A 292 -2.87 -4.18 13.72
CA GLU A 292 -3.71 -4.49 12.56
C GLU A 292 -3.44 -3.56 11.36
N TRP A 293 -3.29 -2.25 11.61
CA TRP A 293 -2.90 -1.32 10.56
C TRP A 293 -1.48 -1.57 10.03
N VAL A 294 -0.54 -1.97 10.90
CA VAL A 294 0.80 -2.38 10.46
C VAL A 294 0.69 -3.56 9.50
N VAL A 295 -0.11 -4.59 9.81
CA VAL A 295 -0.33 -5.74 8.91
C VAL A 295 -0.90 -5.29 7.57
N VAL A 296 -1.96 -4.48 7.59
CA VAL A 296 -2.62 -3.97 6.37
C VAL A 296 -1.62 -3.23 5.48
N LEU A 297 -0.83 -2.31 6.05
CA LEU A 297 0.11 -1.49 5.30
C LEU A 297 1.35 -2.27 4.85
N THR A 298 1.79 -3.25 5.63
CA THR A 298 2.88 -4.18 5.25
C THR A 298 2.50 -4.95 3.98
N GLY A 299 1.28 -5.48 3.92
CA GLY A 299 0.78 -6.18 2.73
C GLY A 299 0.69 -5.26 1.52
N ALA A 300 0.22 -4.02 1.70
CA ALA A 300 0.18 -3.00 0.64
C ALA A 300 1.58 -2.69 0.08
N GLU A 301 2.55 -2.44 0.95
CA GLU A 301 3.94 -2.17 0.60
C GLU A 301 4.56 -3.35 -0.17
N PHE A 302 4.24 -4.57 0.24
CA PHE A 302 4.68 -5.78 -0.43
C PHE A 302 4.12 -5.90 -1.86
N VAL A 303 2.83 -5.61 -2.06
CA VAL A 303 2.21 -5.57 -3.41
C VAL A 303 2.89 -4.52 -4.29
N PHE A 304 3.15 -3.34 -3.75
CA PHE A 304 3.85 -2.28 -4.46
C PHE A 304 5.26 -2.74 -4.87
N CYS A 305 6.04 -3.27 -3.93
CA CYS A 305 7.40 -3.74 -4.18
C CYS A 305 7.45 -4.85 -5.25
N LEU A 306 6.51 -5.80 -5.23
CA LEU A 306 6.41 -6.84 -6.26
C LEU A 306 6.14 -6.28 -7.67
N GLY A 307 5.37 -5.19 -7.77
CA GLY A 307 5.08 -4.54 -9.05
C GLY A 307 6.17 -3.58 -9.53
N SER A 308 6.92 -2.99 -8.61
CA SER A 308 7.98 -2.00 -8.86
C SER A 308 9.32 -2.65 -9.18
N LEU A 309 9.59 -3.85 -8.65
CA LEU A 309 10.80 -4.60 -8.96
C LEU A 309 10.69 -5.23 -10.36
N LYS A 310 11.06 -4.46 -11.38
CA LYS A 310 11.22 -4.97 -12.75
C LYS A 310 12.67 -5.39 -12.95
N PRO A 311 12.97 -6.68 -13.18
CA PRO A 311 14.25 -7.03 -13.76
C PRO A 311 14.31 -6.40 -15.15
N LYS A 312 15.01 -5.26 -15.28
CA LYS A 312 15.36 -4.75 -16.61
C LYS A 312 16.25 -5.82 -17.21
N LYS A 313 15.84 -6.36 -18.37
CA LYS A 313 16.62 -7.35 -19.14
C LYS A 313 18.08 -6.88 -19.11
N SER A 314 18.96 -7.71 -18.57
CA SER A 314 20.42 -7.50 -18.64
C SER A 314 20.80 -7.65 -20.11
N ILE A 315 20.49 -6.63 -20.89
CA ILE A 315 21.30 -6.30 -22.03
C ILE A 315 22.50 -5.64 -21.37
N SER A 316 23.68 -6.23 -21.53
CA SER A 316 24.95 -5.57 -21.20
C SER A 316 24.99 -4.27 -22.00
N GLU A 317 24.41 -3.21 -21.44
CA GLU A 317 24.53 -1.86 -21.96
C GLU A 317 26.03 -1.52 -21.87
N PRO A 318 26.62 -0.94 -22.93
CA PRO A 318 28.00 -0.47 -22.86
C PRO A 318 28.21 0.36 -21.59
N PHE A 319 29.39 0.28 -20.97
CA PHE A 319 29.72 1.13 -19.83
C PHE A 319 29.46 2.59 -20.21
N ASP A 320 28.46 3.18 -19.57
CA ASP A 320 28.10 4.58 -19.73
C ASP A 320 28.40 5.31 -18.42
N PRO A 321 29.46 6.12 -18.35
CA PRO A 321 29.80 6.88 -17.16
C PRO A 321 28.72 7.91 -16.81
N MET A 322 27.81 8.26 -17.74
CA MET A 322 26.70 9.18 -17.52
C MET A 322 25.40 8.49 -17.09
N ARG A 323 25.39 7.16 -16.92
CA ARG A 323 24.16 6.41 -16.63
C ARG A 323 23.49 6.91 -15.35
N GLY A 324 22.27 7.44 -15.46
CA GLY A 324 21.50 8.00 -14.34
C GLY A 324 21.84 9.45 -13.99
N ILE A 325 22.95 10.01 -14.51
CA ILE A 325 23.26 11.45 -14.36
C ILE A 325 22.24 12.28 -15.10
N ASP A 326 21.76 11.81 -16.25
CA ASP A 326 20.69 12.46 -17.01
C ASP A 326 19.44 12.69 -16.15
N GLU A 327 19.01 11.69 -15.40
CA GLU A 327 17.87 11.81 -14.50
C GLU A 327 18.15 12.70 -13.29
N ILE A 328 19.36 12.64 -12.73
CA ILE A 328 19.77 13.54 -11.63
C ILE A 328 19.76 14.99 -12.10
N LEU A 329 20.36 15.26 -13.26
CA LEU A 329 20.35 16.57 -13.87
C LEU A 329 18.91 17.03 -14.07
N VAL A 330 18.01 16.18 -14.56
CA VAL A 330 16.58 16.47 -14.72
C VAL A 330 15.90 16.92 -13.43
N VAL A 331 16.14 16.22 -12.33
CA VAL A 331 15.55 16.59 -11.04
C VAL A 331 16.19 17.88 -10.51
N LEU A 332 17.51 18.00 -10.61
CA LEU A 332 18.25 19.17 -10.15
C LEU A 332 17.83 20.44 -10.88
N GLY A 333 17.68 20.39 -12.21
CA GLY A 333 17.25 21.58 -12.97
C GLY A 333 15.78 21.92 -12.75
N TRP A 334 14.90 20.96 -12.45
CA TRP A 334 13.56 21.30 -11.96
C TRP A 334 13.64 22.07 -10.64
N ILE A 335 14.41 21.59 -9.66
CA ILE A 335 14.60 22.24 -8.35
C ILE A 335 15.18 23.66 -8.54
N TRP A 336 16.21 23.80 -9.37
CA TRP A 336 16.85 25.08 -9.66
C TRP A 336 15.88 26.08 -10.33
N GLU A 337 15.07 25.62 -11.28
CA GLU A 337 14.07 26.46 -11.93
C GLU A 337 13.00 26.95 -10.95
N GLY A 338 12.50 26.07 -10.08
CA GLY A 338 11.53 26.48 -9.04
C GLY A 338 12.11 27.46 -8.03
N GLN A 339 13.40 27.34 -7.71
CA GLN A 339 14.09 28.31 -6.88
C GLN A 339 14.21 29.67 -7.57
N LYS A 340 14.54 29.72 -8.86
CA LYS A 340 14.57 30.97 -9.64
C LYS A 340 13.22 31.66 -9.69
N THR A 341 12.12 30.90 -9.77
CA THR A 341 10.76 31.45 -9.77
C THR A 341 10.24 31.78 -8.36
N GLY A 342 11.03 31.58 -7.30
CA GLY A 342 10.64 31.82 -5.91
C GLY A 342 9.63 30.81 -5.36
N THR A 343 9.41 29.69 -6.06
CA THR A 343 8.45 28.63 -5.72
C THR A 343 9.18 27.29 -5.59
N PRO A 344 9.86 27.03 -4.44
CA PRO A 344 10.62 25.80 -4.26
C PRO A 344 9.72 24.58 -4.48
N LEU A 345 10.17 23.62 -5.29
CA LEU A 345 9.34 22.45 -5.61
C LEU A 345 9.28 21.51 -4.42
N SER A 346 8.07 21.18 -3.98
CA SER A 346 7.86 20.00 -3.14
C SER A 346 8.06 18.71 -3.93
N MET A 347 8.31 17.61 -3.21
CA MET A 347 8.33 16.27 -3.80
C MET A 347 7.08 16.03 -4.65
N LYS A 348 5.90 16.46 -4.16
CA LYS A 348 4.61 16.34 -4.87
C LYS A 348 4.61 17.07 -6.22
N SER A 349 5.31 18.20 -6.33
CA SER A 349 5.45 18.95 -7.58
C SER A 349 6.45 18.29 -8.54
N ILE A 350 7.55 17.74 -8.04
CA ILE A 350 8.53 16.98 -8.82
C ILE A 350 7.85 15.76 -9.46
N MET A 351 7.10 14.99 -8.68
CA MET A 351 6.43 13.77 -9.15
C MET A 351 5.27 14.04 -10.12
N LYS A 352 4.74 15.28 -10.17
CA LYS A 352 3.75 15.70 -11.18
C LYS A 352 4.38 16.04 -12.53
N LYS A 353 5.69 16.33 -12.60
CA LYS A 353 6.36 16.64 -13.87
C LYS A 353 6.51 15.36 -14.68
N LYS A 354 5.92 15.37 -15.87
CA LYS A 354 5.59 14.20 -16.71
C LYS A 354 6.76 13.45 -17.38
N ARG A 355 8.00 13.63 -16.93
CA ARG A 355 9.09 12.80 -17.47
C ARG A 355 8.99 11.38 -16.90
N ALA A 356 9.44 10.39 -17.66
CA ALA A 356 9.33 8.96 -17.37
C ALA A 356 10.15 8.47 -16.16
N LEU A 357 10.34 9.33 -15.16
CA LEU A 357 11.02 8.98 -13.93
C LEU A 357 10.03 8.27 -13.01
N GLN A 358 10.34 7.04 -12.61
CA GLN A 358 9.56 6.35 -11.57
C GLN A 358 9.65 7.17 -10.27
N PRO A 359 8.56 7.38 -9.53
CA PRO A 359 8.60 8.25 -8.36
C PRO A 359 9.60 7.77 -7.30
N SER A 360 9.77 6.46 -7.12
CA SER A 360 10.81 5.86 -6.27
C SER A 360 12.22 6.29 -6.68
N ARG A 361 12.46 6.40 -7.99
CA ARG A 361 13.72 6.87 -8.56
C ARG A 361 13.89 8.38 -8.38
N ALA A 362 12.83 9.16 -8.56
CA ALA A 362 12.82 10.59 -8.26
C ALA A 362 13.15 10.88 -6.79
N ARG A 363 12.51 10.14 -5.86
CA ARG A 363 12.79 10.19 -4.42
C ARG A 363 14.25 9.85 -4.13
N SER A 364 14.75 8.75 -4.68
CA SER A 364 16.15 8.33 -4.51
C SER A 364 17.16 9.37 -5.03
N ILE A 365 16.84 10.05 -6.14
CA ILE A 365 17.67 11.14 -6.69
C ILE A 365 17.67 12.35 -5.76
N VAL A 366 16.51 12.75 -5.23
CA VAL A 366 16.43 13.88 -4.29
C VAL A 366 17.20 13.56 -3.01
N ASP A 367 17.07 12.35 -2.48
CA ASP A 367 17.82 11.92 -1.29
C ASP A 367 19.33 11.93 -1.55
N LEU A 368 19.78 11.50 -2.74
CA LEU A 368 21.19 11.62 -3.14
C LEU A 368 21.63 13.08 -3.16
N LEU A 369 20.84 13.98 -3.77
CA LEU A 369 21.17 15.40 -3.85
C LEU A 369 21.23 16.07 -2.47
N LEU A 370 20.38 15.65 -1.53
CA LEU A 370 20.40 16.09 -0.13
C LEU A 370 21.66 15.59 0.59
N GLN A 371 21.98 14.30 0.49
CA GLN A 371 23.18 13.70 1.10
C GLN A 371 24.48 14.27 0.53
N ALA A 372 24.48 14.58 -0.77
CA ALA A 372 25.61 15.18 -1.47
C ALA A 372 25.85 16.65 -1.10
N GLY A 373 24.90 17.30 -0.40
CA GLY A 373 24.95 18.72 -0.02
C GLY A 373 24.64 19.69 -1.17
N ILE A 374 24.12 19.19 -2.30
CA ILE A 374 23.80 19.99 -3.49
C ILE A 374 22.45 20.69 -3.31
N VAL A 375 21.51 20.04 -2.64
CA VAL A 375 20.16 20.53 -2.35
C VAL A 375 19.93 20.54 -0.84
N HIS A 376 19.07 21.42 -0.33
CA HIS A 376 18.54 21.38 1.02
C HIS A 376 17.00 21.43 1.01
N GLY A 377 16.40 20.95 2.10
CA GLY A 377 14.98 21.12 2.37
C GLY A 377 14.68 22.51 2.94
N THR A 378 13.64 23.15 2.40
CA THR A 378 13.12 24.43 2.88
C THR A 378 12.04 24.20 3.96
N ALA A 379 11.74 25.22 4.76
CA ALA A 379 10.72 25.13 5.83
C ALA A 379 9.32 24.72 5.32
N ASN A 380 9.01 25.04 4.06
CA ASN A 380 7.73 24.72 3.41
C ASN A 380 7.70 23.34 2.73
N ALA A 381 8.60 22.42 3.10
CA ALA A 381 8.76 21.09 2.49
C ALA A 381 9.07 21.10 0.97
N GLY A 382 9.62 22.22 0.47
CA GLY A 382 10.17 22.34 -0.87
C GLY A 382 11.69 22.10 -0.88
N PHE A 383 12.26 21.83 -2.05
CA PHE A 383 13.71 21.69 -2.24
C PHE A 383 14.30 22.94 -2.89
N ALA A 384 15.49 23.33 -2.46
CA ALA A 384 16.27 24.42 -3.05
C ALA A 384 17.74 24.02 -3.15
N VAL A 385 18.43 24.57 -4.14
CA VAL A 385 19.86 24.34 -4.37
C VAL A 385 20.68 25.07 -3.30
N SER A 386 21.62 24.35 -2.70
CA SER A 386 22.56 24.84 -1.69
C SER A 386 23.94 25.17 -2.26
N SER A 387 24.37 24.41 -3.28
CA SER A 387 25.67 24.59 -3.92
C SER A 387 25.63 25.66 -5.00
N ASP A 388 26.73 26.39 -5.18
CA ASP A 388 26.87 27.24 -6.36
C ASP A 388 27.04 26.36 -7.62
N LEU A 389 26.01 26.34 -8.46
CA LEU A 389 26.00 25.54 -9.70
C LEU A 389 26.93 26.11 -10.79
N TYR A 390 27.41 27.34 -10.62
CA TYR A 390 28.40 27.93 -11.53
C TYR A 390 29.83 27.49 -11.18
N GLU A 391 30.09 27.11 -9.93
CA GLU A 391 31.39 26.59 -9.50
C GLU A 391 31.41 25.05 -9.48
N THR A 392 30.28 24.42 -9.18
CA THR A 392 30.17 22.96 -9.11
C THR A 392 30.20 22.38 -10.53
N THR A 393 31.20 21.55 -10.82
CA THR A 393 31.34 20.90 -12.14
C THR A 393 30.50 19.63 -12.24
N LEU A 394 30.24 19.18 -13.47
CA LEU A 394 29.61 17.88 -13.71
C LEU A 394 30.43 16.73 -13.10
N PHE A 395 31.76 16.86 -13.06
CA PHE A 395 32.63 15.91 -12.40
C PHE A 395 32.44 15.89 -10.87
N ASP A 396 32.23 17.04 -10.24
CA ASP A 396 31.97 17.11 -8.80
C ASP A 396 30.65 16.41 -8.44
N LEU A 397 29.62 16.56 -9.28
CA LEU A 397 28.38 15.79 -9.16
C LEU A 397 28.67 14.29 -9.33
N TYR A 398 29.40 13.91 -10.38
CA TYR A 398 29.74 12.52 -10.68
C TYR A 398 30.44 11.81 -9.51
N THR A 399 31.42 12.47 -8.89
CA THR A 399 32.18 11.89 -7.76
C THR A 399 31.36 11.69 -6.49
N LYS A 400 30.24 12.40 -6.34
CA LYS A 400 29.31 12.27 -5.21
C LYS A 400 28.26 11.17 -5.40
N ILE A 401 28.12 10.65 -6.62
CA ILE A 401 27.16 9.59 -6.94
C ILE A 401 27.74 8.24 -6.46
N PRO A 402 27.00 7.45 -5.67
CA PRO A 402 27.48 6.16 -5.22
C PRO A 402 27.69 5.21 -6.41
N GLY A 403 28.76 4.42 -6.36
CA GLY A 403 29.06 3.43 -7.41
C GLY A 403 27.87 2.50 -7.64
N GLY A 404 27.40 2.42 -8.89
CA GLY A 404 26.21 1.66 -9.25
C GLY A 404 24.88 2.42 -9.17
N PHE A 405 24.88 3.71 -8.83
CA PHE A 405 23.68 4.53 -9.00
C PHE A 405 23.27 4.58 -10.48
N GLY A 406 22.06 4.12 -10.79
CA GLY A 406 21.61 3.92 -12.18
C GLY A 406 21.87 2.52 -12.74
N ALA A 407 22.77 1.74 -12.12
CA ALA A 407 22.91 0.29 -12.34
C ALA A 407 21.90 -0.46 -11.45
N ASN A 408 21.36 -1.58 -11.95
CA ASN A 408 20.47 -2.40 -11.13
C ASN A 408 21.29 -3.10 -10.04
N GLU A 409 20.72 -3.26 -8.84
CA GLU A 409 21.35 -3.96 -7.70
C GLU A 409 21.79 -5.40 -8.01
N SER A 410 21.39 -5.96 -9.16
CA SER A 410 21.87 -7.24 -9.70
C SER A 410 23.26 -7.16 -10.37
N GLU A 411 23.74 -5.98 -10.79
CA GLU A 411 25.05 -5.81 -11.45
C GLU A 411 26.21 -5.67 -10.45
N THR A 412 25.93 -5.28 -9.20
CA THR A 412 26.95 -4.95 -8.18
C THR A 412 27.60 -6.15 -7.47
N ARG A 413 27.36 -7.39 -7.94
CA ARG A 413 28.02 -8.61 -7.42
C ARG A 413 28.90 -9.37 -8.41
N GLY A 414 29.17 -8.80 -9.58
CA GLY A 414 30.23 -9.29 -10.47
C GLY A 414 31.60 -9.02 -9.85
N ASN A 415 32.29 -10.07 -9.43
CA ASN A 415 33.66 -10.09 -8.92
C ASN A 415 34.72 -9.72 -10.00
N GLY A 416 34.42 -8.73 -10.85
CA GLY A 416 35.25 -8.24 -11.96
C GLY A 416 36.18 -7.08 -11.58
N GLY A 417 36.15 -6.64 -10.32
CA GLY A 417 36.99 -5.55 -9.80
C GLY A 417 38.48 -5.90 -9.61
N ALA A 418 38.99 -6.95 -10.26
CA ALA A 418 40.34 -7.49 -10.01
C ALA A 418 41.31 -7.44 -11.21
N ILE A 419 40.94 -6.90 -12.39
CA ILE A 419 41.84 -6.91 -13.56
C ILE A 419 41.71 -5.65 -14.44
N LEU A 420 41.86 -4.46 -13.86
CA LEU A 420 42.25 -3.26 -14.62
C LEU A 420 43.59 -2.77 -14.04
N PRO A 421 44.67 -2.71 -14.85
CA PRO A 421 45.91 -2.08 -14.39
C PRO A 421 45.62 -0.68 -13.86
N GLU A 422 46.17 -0.30 -12.71
CA GLU A 422 45.95 1.03 -12.10
C GLU A 422 46.23 2.17 -13.09
N SER A 423 47.17 1.98 -14.02
CA SER A 423 47.47 2.92 -15.10
C SER A 423 46.29 3.18 -16.05
N ILE A 424 45.50 2.16 -16.38
CA ILE A 424 44.31 2.30 -17.21
C ILE A 424 43.20 3.00 -16.41
N GLY A 425 43.00 2.62 -15.14
CA GLY A 425 42.03 3.27 -14.27
C GLY A 425 42.28 4.77 -14.14
N HIS A 426 43.53 5.16 -13.86
CA HIS A 426 43.91 6.57 -13.74
C HIS A 426 43.68 7.34 -15.04
N ASN A 427 44.05 6.77 -16.20
CA ASN A 427 43.85 7.43 -17.50
C ASN A 427 42.36 7.61 -17.85
N VAL A 428 41.52 6.61 -17.54
CA VAL A 428 40.07 6.71 -17.74
C VAL A 428 39.48 7.78 -16.83
N THR A 429 39.83 7.81 -15.54
CA THR A 429 39.36 8.84 -14.61
C THR A 429 39.81 10.23 -15.02
N ALA A 430 41.06 10.39 -15.49
CA ALA A 430 41.58 11.65 -15.99
C ALA A 430 40.84 12.11 -17.27
N GLY A 431 40.53 11.18 -18.19
CA GLY A 431 39.74 11.45 -19.38
C GLY A 431 38.31 11.90 -19.04
N ILE A 432 37.64 11.19 -18.13
CA ILE A 432 36.31 11.56 -17.63
C ILE A 432 36.33 12.94 -16.97
N LYS A 433 37.31 13.20 -16.08
CA LYS A 433 37.47 14.50 -15.42
C LYS A 433 37.66 15.62 -16.44
N SER A 434 38.51 15.42 -17.45
CA SER A 434 38.75 16.41 -18.50
C SER A 434 37.51 16.68 -19.35
N ALA A 435 36.61 15.70 -19.52
CA ALA A 435 35.38 15.88 -20.28
C ALA A 435 34.24 16.51 -19.47
N MET A 436 34.27 16.42 -18.13
CA MET A 436 33.19 16.83 -17.23
C MET A 436 33.52 18.11 -16.41
N THR A 437 34.44 18.95 -16.89
CA THR A 437 34.78 20.24 -16.24
C THR A 437 33.72 21.33 -16.44
N ILE A 438 32.66 21.05 -17.19
CA ILE A 438 31.58 22.00 -17.48
C ILE A 438 30.80 22.28 -16.19
N PRO A 439 30.56 23.57 -15.82
CA PRO A 439 29.70 23.92 -14.69
C PRO A 439 28.29 23.36 -14.84
N LEU A 440 27.70 22.88 -13.75
CA LEU A 440 26.34 22.36 -13.75
C LEU A 440 25.36 23.40 -14.32
N ALA A 441 25.47 24.68 -13.93
CA ALA A 441 24.61 25.74 -14.42
C ALA A 441 24.56 25.82 -15.96
N THR A 442 25.68 25.61 -16.65
CA THR A 442 25.76 25.61 -18.12
C THR A 442 24.99 24.42 -18.70
N VAL A 443 25.14 23.23 -18.11
CA VAL A 443 24.42 22.03 -18.52
C VAL A 443 22.91 22.16 -18.30
N LEU A 444 22.49 22.72 -17.16
CA LEU A 444 21.06 22.90 -16.85
C LEU A 444 20.42 23.99 -17.73
N GLN A 445 21.17 25.02 -18.14
CA GLN A 445 20.68 26.12 -18.99
C GLN A 445 20.38 25.68 -20.43
N ASP A 446 21.05 24.64 -20.93
CA ASP A 446 20.84 24.09 -22.28
C ASP A 446 19.50 23.31 -22.41
N LYS A 447 18.59 23.49 -21.45
CA LYS A 447 17.22 22.95 -21.39
C LYS A 447 17.14 21.45 -21.68
N ILE A 448 17.94 20.65 -20.98
CA ILE A 448 17.88 19.17 -21.05
C ILE A 448 16.62 18.60 -20.34
N TYR A 449 15.53 19.37 -20.11
CA TYR A 449 14.40 18.99 -19.22
C TYR A 449 13.12 18.58 -19.91
#